data_AF-A0A937VNP1-F1
#
_entry.id   AF-A0A937VNP1-F1
#
_cell.length_a   1.000
_cell.length_b   1.000
_cell.length_c   1.000
_cell.angle_alpha   90.00
_cell.angle_beta   90.00
_cell.angle_gamma   90.00
#
_symmetry.space_group_name_H-M   'P 1'
#
loop_
_entity.id
_entity.type
_entity.pdbx_description
1 polymer ?
#
loop_
_entity_poly.entity_id
_entity_poly.type
_entity_poly.pdbx_seq_one_letter_code
_entity_poly.pdbx_strand_id
1 'polypeptide(L)'
;MLPTIVFDDKKCDDPLSCRKCLLVCPSHVLGVGTKVGPKKYQEIDRHFFIVAGVRFDRCTGCMECVEICPKGALKVNFPVEVK
;
A
#
# COMPACT_ATOMS: atom_id res chain seq x y z
N MET A 1 -13.93 -3.39 13.68
CA MET A 1 -12.54 -3.04 14.06
C MET A 1 -11.74 -2.94 12.77
N LEU A 2 -11.08 -1.80 12.51
CA LEU A 2 -10.38 -1.56 11.23
C LEU A 2 -8.87 -1.73 11.43
N PRO A 3 -8.17 -2.40 10.51
CA PRO A 3 -6.72 -2.49 10.55
C PRO A 3 -6.08 -1.19 10.06
N THR A 4 -4.91 -0.87 10.62
CA THR A 4 -4.09 0.27 10.20
C THR A 4 -2.94 -0.26 9.35
N ILE A 5 -2.86 0.19 8.09
CA ILE A 5 -1.78 -0.19 7.18
C ILE A 5 -0.84 1.00 7.03
N VAL A 6 0.43 0.80 7.37
CA VAL A 6 1.48 1.82 7.29
C VAL A 6 2.46 1.45 6.18
N PHE A 7 2.78 2.42 5.34
CA PHE A 7 3.73 2.29 4.24
C PHE A 7 4.95 3.19 4.45
N ASP A 8 6.14 2.62 4.29
CA ASP A 8 7.40 3.34 4.24
C ASP A 8 7.69 3.77 2.79
N ASP A 9 7.37 5.02 2.44
CA ASP A 9 7.57 5.56 1.08
C ASP A 9 9.03 5.43 0.62
N LYS A 10 9.99 5.60 1.53
CA LYS A 10 11.44 5.52 1.25
C LYS A 10 11.92 4.13 0.83
N LYS A 11 11.18 3.09 1.21
CA LYS A 11 11.51 1.71 0.85
C LYS A 11 10.75 1.26 -0.39
N CYS A 12 9.74 2.00 -0.83
CA CYS A 12 8.91 1.63 -1.98
C CYS A 12 9.21 2.54 -3.16
N ASP A 13 10.41 2.44 -3.73
CA ASP A 13 10.88 3.36 -4.78
C ASP A 13 10.07 3.30 -6.09
N ASP A 14 9.63 2.12 -6.51
CA ASP A 14 8.85 1.94 -7.75
C ASP A 14 7.66 0.99 -7.54
N PRO A 15 6.53 1.53 -7.07
CA PRO A 15 5.32 0.74 -6.85
C PRO A 15 4.62 0.34 -8.14
N LEU A 16 4.83 1.08 -9.24
CA LEU A 16 4.21 0.80 -10.54
C LEU A 16 4.80 -0.43 -11.21
N SER A 17 6.10 -0.68 -11.05
CA SER A 17 6.71 -1.91 -11.59
C SER A 17 6.50 -3.10 -10.65
N CYS A 18 6.62 -2.91 -9.34
CA CYS A 18 6.59 -4.01 -8.38
C CYS A 18 5.18 -4.62 -8.23
N ARG A 19 4.19 -3.83 -7.79
CA ARG A 19 2.75 -4.19 -7.64
C ARG A 19 2.42 -5.48 -6.87
N LYS A 20 3.39 -6.22 -6.33
CA LYS A 20 3.19 -7.54 -5.69
C LYS A 20 2.16 -7.50 -4.56
N CYS A 21 2.23 -6.48 -3.71
CA CYS A 21 1.27 -6.29 -2.62
C CYS A 21 -0.17 -6.06 -3.10
N LEU A 22 -0.36 -5.42 -4.26
CA LEU A 22 -1.68 -5.25 -4.87
C LEU A 22 -2.19 -6.54 -5.50
N LEU A 23 -1.29 -7.33 -6.11
CA LEU A 23 -1.64 -8.58 -6.81
C LEU A 23 -1.97 -9.71 -5.84
N VAL A 24 -1.28 -9.77 -4.70
CA VAL A 24 -1.51 -10.82 -3.69
C VAL A 24 -2.77 -10.57 -2.88
N CYS A 25 -3.20 -9.31 -2.74
CA CYS A 25 -4.31 -8.96 -1.86
C CYS A 25 -5.66 -9.43 -2.45
N PRO A 26 -6.31 -10.45 -1.88
CA PRO A 26 -7.54 -11.02 -2.45
C PRO A 26 -8.72 -10.05 -2.39
N SER A 27 -8.73 -9.15 -1.40
CA SER A 27 -9.79 -8.16 -1.20
C SER A 27 -9.49 -6.80 -1.84
N HIS A 28 -8.36 -6.66 -2.56
CA HIS A 28 -7.94 -5.44 -3.25
C HIS A 28 -8.07 -4.16 -2.38
N VAL A 29 -7.55 -4.26 -1.16
CA VAL A 29 -7.56 -3.18 -0.15
C VAL A 29 -6.58 -2.06 -0.49
N LEU A 30 -5.48 -2.42 -1.15
CA LEU A 30 -4.37 -1.55 -1.49
C LEU A 30 -4.57 -0.93 -2.87
N GLY A 31 -4.21 0.35 -3.01
CA GLY A 31 -4.23 1.08 -4.27
C GLY A 31 -2.92 1.81 -4.51
N VAL A 32 -2.58 2.01 -5.77
CA VAL A 32 -1.50 2.91 -6.18
C VAL A 32 -2.11 4.27 -6.47
N GLY A 33 -1.58 5.31 -5.85
CA GLY A 33 -1.93 6.69 -6.10
C GLY A 33 -0.68 7.55 -6.25
N THR A 34 -0.85 8.85 -6.31
CA THR A 34 0.28 9.80 -6.28
C THR A 34 0.00 10.86 -5.24
N LYS A 35 1.06 11.44 -4.66
CA LYS A 35 0.92 12.57 -3.72
C LYS A 35 0.78 13.93 -4.44
N VAL A 36 0.90 13.96 -5.77
CA VAL A 36 0.94 15.20 -6.56
C VAL A 36 -0.20 15.24 -7.56
N GLY A 37 -0.84 16.40 -7.70
CA GLY A 37 -1.85 16.57 -8.75
C GLY A 37 -1.23 16.46 -10.15
N PRO A 38 -1.94 15.92 -11.15
CA PRO A 38 -1.49 15.96 -12.53
C PRO A 38 -1.36 17.42 -12.98
N LYS A 39 -0.23 17.77 -13.59
CA LYS A 39 -0.03 19.08 -14.22
C LYS A 39 -0.38 18.99 -15.70
N LYS A 40 -1.05 20.02 -16.22
CA LYS A 40 -1.48 20.04 -17.62
C LYS A 40 -0.27 19.87 -18.54
N TYR A 41 -0.34 18.92 -19.46
CA TYR A 41 0.71 18.57 -20.43
C TYR A 41 2.04 18.08 -19.83
N GLN A 42 2.04 17.59 -18.60
CA GLN A 42 3.24 17.00 -17.98
C GLN A 42 2.93 15.60 -17.48
N GLU A 43 3.85 14.67 -17.75
CA GLU A 43 3.81 13.36 -17.13
C GLU A 43 4.21 13.46 -15.65
N ILE A 44 3.57 12.64 -14.82
CA ILE A 44 3.92 12.53 -13.41
C ILE A 44 5.17 11.65 -13.33
N ASP A 45 6.21 12.15 -12.67
CA ASP A 45 7.40 11.36 -12.40
C ASP A 45 7.01 10.10 -11.60
N ARG A 46 7.58 8.96 -11.99
CA ARG A 46 7.30 7.65 -11.39
C ARG A 46 7.59 7.61 -9.89
N HIS A 47 8.51 8.43 -9.40
CA HIS A 47 8.86 8.51 -7.98
C HIS A 47 7.75 9.15 -7.11
N PHE A 48 6.77 9.83 -7.72
CA PHE A 48 5.64 10.38 -6.97
C PHE A 48 4.51 9.37 -6.73
N PHE A 49 4.60 8.18 -7.35
CA PHE A 49 3.63 7.13 -7.12
C PHE A 49 3.90 6.45 -5.78
N ILE A 50 2.83 6.19 -5.04
CA ILE A 50 2.86 5.56 -3.73
C ILE A 50 1.77 4.51 -3.63
N VAL A 51 1.97 3.52 -2.76
CA VAL A 51 0.91 2.57 -2.40
C VAL A 51 0.28 3.03 -1.09
N ALA A 52 -1.04 3.02 -1.04
CA ALA A 52 -1.80 3.32 0.17
C ALA A 52 -2.93 2.31 0.36
N GLY A 53 -3.34 2.10 1.61
CA GLY A 53 -4.60 1.41 1.91
C GLY A 53 -5.77 2.31 1.57
N VAL A 54 -6.68 1.84 0.71
CA VAL A 54 -7.85 2.60 0.26
C VAL A 54 -9.12 2.05 0.88
N ARG A 55 -9.20 0.74 1.12
CA ARG A 55 -10.40 0.04 1.61
C ARG A 55 -10.13 -0.79 2.85
N PHE A 56 -9.80 -0.13 3.96
CA PHE A 56 -9.44 -0.80 5.22
C PHE A 56 -10.58 -1.70 5.76
N ASP A 57 -11.82 -1.40 5.42
CA ASP A 57 -13.02 -2.16 5.75
C ASP A 57 -13.03 -3.59 5.17
N ARG A 58 -12.34 -3.81 4.06
CA ARG A 58 -12.28 -5.12 3.38
C ARG A 58 -11.02 -5.93 3.74
N CYS A 59 -10.18 -5.40 4.62
CA CYS A 59 -8.96 -6.08 5.01
C CYS A 59 -9.29 -7.24 5.95
N THR A 60 -8.97 -8.45 5.52
CA THR A 60 -9.15 -9.70 6.27
C THR A 60 -8.01 -9.96 7.26
N GLY A 61 -6.92 -9.20 7.13
CA GLY A 61 -5.73 -9.35 7.97
C GLY A 61 -4.87 -10.57 7.66
N CYS A 62 -4.90 -11.09 6.42
CA CYS A 62 -4.10 -12.25 6.01
C CYS A 62 -2.58 -12.03 6.01
N MET A 63 -2.11 -10.77 6.09
CA MET A 63 -0.68 -10.40 6.13
C MET A 63 0.18 -10.80 4.91
N GLU A 64 -0.40 -11.42 3.88
CA GLU A 64 0.30 -11.82 2.64
C GLU A 64 1.04 -10.66 1.95
N CYS A 65 0.48 -9.45 2.02
CA CYS A 65 1.08 -8.25 1.45
C CYS A 65 2.39 -7.83 2.15
N VAL A 66 2.56 -8.17 3.44
CA VAL A 66 3.80 -7.96 4.20
C VAL A 66 4.84 -8.98 3.76
N GLU A 67 4.45 -10.26 3.70
CA GLU A 67 5.34 -11.38 3.40
C GLU A 67 5.91 -11.31 1.98
N ILE A 68 5.10 -10.95 0.99
CA ILE A 68 5.55 -10.89 -0.41
C ILE A 68 6.43 -9.66 -0.71
N CYS A 69 6.47 -8.68 0.19
CA CYS A 69 7.15 -7.42 -0.06
C CYS A 69 8.69 -7.61 0.02
N PRO A 70 9.43 -7.52 -1.09
CA PRO A 70 10.88 -7.81 -1.08
C PRO A 70 11.68 -6.77 -0.29
N LYS A 71 11.12 -5.57 -0.11
CA LYS A 71 11.77 -4.46 0.60
C LYS A 71 11.25 -4.27 2.04
N GLY A 72 10.26 -5.06 2.46
CA GLY A 72 9.65 -4.92 3.80
C GLY A 72 9.11 -3.50 4.06
N ALA A 73 8.52 -2.87 3.05
CA ALA A 73 8.06 -1.48 3.10
C ALA A 73 6.66 -1.30 3.72
N LEU A 74 5.96 -2.40 4.01
CA LEU A 74 4.58 -2.40 4.47
C LEU A 74 4.48 -3.04 5.85
N LYS A 75 3.71 -2.42 6.74
CA LYS A 75 3.32 -2.96 8.03
C LYS A 75 1.80 -2.89 8.20
N VAL A 76 1.22 -3.96 8.72
CA VAL A 76 -0.21 -4.01 9.10
C VAL A 76 -0.26 -4.12 10.61
N ASN A 77 -1.02 -3.21 11.24
CA ASN A 77 -1.26 -3.22 12.68
C ASN A 77 -2.75 -3.45 12.94
N PHE A 78 -3.04 -4.35 13.88
CA PHE A 78 -4.40 -4.56 14.38
C PHE A 78 -4.42 -4.00 15.79
N PRO A 79 -5.25 -2.99 16.10
CA PRO A 79 -5.44 -2.58 17.47
C PRO A 79 -6.10 -3.74 18.22
N VAL A 80 -5.30 -4.56 18.91
CA VAL A 80 -5.79 -5.63 19.76
C VAL A 80 -6.30 -4.98 21.03
N GLU A 81 -7.62 -4.95 21.23
CA GLU A 81 -8.16 -4.71 22.57
C GLU A 81 -7.83 -5.95 23.41
N VAL A 82 -6.78 -5.82 24.24
CA VAL A 82 -6.54 -6.74 25.35
C VAL A 82 -7.68 -6.53 26.33
N LYS A 83 -8.62 -7.47 26.35
CA LYS A 83 -9.58 -7.62 27.46
C LYS A 83 -8.95 -8.44 28.57
#